data_AF-A0A894K680-F1
#
_entry.id   AF-A0A894K680-F1
#
_cell.length_a   1.000
_cell.length_b   1.000
_cell.length_c   1.000
_cell.angle_alpha   90.00
_cell.angle_beta   90.00
_cell.angle_gamma   90.00
#
_symmetry.space_group_name_H-M   'P 1'
#
loop_
_entity.id
_entity.type
_entity.pdbx_description
1 polymer ?
#
loop_
_entity_poly.entity_id
_entity_poly.type
_entity_poly.pdbx_seq_one_letter_code
_entity_poly.pdbx_strand_id
1 'polypeptide(L)'
;MKENQLVIHQSFIYSMTRVKRGYIARRRRTKIRLFASTFRGAHSRLTRIIAQQKIKALVSAHRDRDRQKRDFRRLWITRINAVIRERGVCYNYSIFMHDLYKRQLLLNRKVLAQIAILNRNCLYMISNEIIQKEDWKECPEMV
;
A
#
# COMPACT_ATOMS: atom_id res chain seq x y z
N MET A 1 -24.09 47.63 69.02
CA MET A 1 -23.61 48.38 67.83
C MET A 1 -22.55 47.53 67.15
N LYS A 2 -22.97 46.80 66.11
CA LYS A 2 -22.52 46.95 64.72
C LYS A 2 -21.02 46.65 64.51
N GLU A 3 -20.83 45.45 63.95
CA GLU A 3 -19.83 45.05 62.97
C GLU A 3 -18.89 46.16 62.47
N ASN A 4 -17.59 45.83 62.36
CA ASN A 4 -16.82 46.16 61.16
C ASN A 4 -15.62 45.22 61.02
N GLN A 5 -15.93 44.06 60.44
CA GLN A 5 -15.27 43.45 59.28
C GLN A 5 -13.80 43.83 59.00
N LEU A 6 -12.94 42.82 59.20
CA LEU A 6 -12.06 42.26 58.18
C LEU A 6 -11.92 43.09 56.88
N VAL A 7 -10.80 43.80 56.71
CA VAL A 7 -10.21 44.03 55.38
C VAL A 7 -8.69 43.99 55.49
N ILE A 8 -8.14 42.80 55.75
CA ILE A 8 -6.80 42.50 55.26
C ILE A 8 -6.98 42.42 53.74
N HIS A 9 -6.66 43.51 53.05
CA HIS A 9 -6.90 43.65 51.62
C HIS A 9 -6.19 42.49 50.91
N GLN A 10 -7.01 41.57 50.39
CA GLN A 10 -6.66 40.36 49.66
C GLN A 10 -5.82 40.73 48.44
N SER A 11 -4.53 40.98 48.64
CA SER A 11 -3.52 40.99 47.59
C SER A 11 -2.63 39.77 47.79
N PHE A 12 -3.27 38.62 48.04
CA PHE A 12 -2.64 37.34 47.78
C PHE A 12 -2.47 37.23 46.27
N ILE A 13 -1.27 37.60 45.84
CA ILE A 13 -0.76 37.53 44.49
C ILE A 13 -1.13 36.15 43.93
N TYR A 14 -2.08 36.08 42.99
CA TYR A 14 -2.18 34.95 42.08
C TYR A 14 -0.95 34.99 41.17
N SER A 15 0.20 34.58 41.72
CA SER A 15 1.44 34.45 40.97
C SER A 15 1.26 33.18 40.15
N MET A 16 0.85 33.33 38.88
CA MET A 16 0.98 32.23 37.92
C MET A 16 2.47 31.86 37.82
N THR A 17 2.86 30.73 38.41
CA THR A 17 4.23 30.23 38.32
C THR A 17 4.57 29.95 36.86
N ARG A 18 5.52 30.72 36.31
CA ARG A 18 5.97 30.59 34.91
C ARG A 18 6.67 29.25 34.69
N VAL A 19 6.00 28.31 34.03
CA VAL A 19 6.60 27.03 33.61
C VAL A 19 7.31 27.18 32.27
N LYS A 20 8.62 26.93 32.24
CA LYS A 20 9.41 26.91 30.99
C LYS A 20 9.11 25.63 30.20
N ARG A 21 9.06 25.72 28.86
CA ARG A 21 8.80 24.58 27.97
C ARG A 21 9.84 23.43 28.03
N GLY A 22 11.02 23.68 28.60
CA GLY A 22 12.09 22.70 28.77
C GLY A 22 12.49 21.91 27.51
N TYR A 23 12.84 20.64 27.72
CA TYR A 23 13.34 19.72 26.68
C TYR A 23 12.23 19.11 25.80
N ILE A 24 10.96 19.26 26.16
CA ILE A 24 9.82 18.64 25.47
C ILE A 24 9.80 19.01 23.98
N ALA A 25 10.03 20.29 23.68
CA ALA A 25 10.13 20.79 22.31
C ALA A 25 11.35 20.24 21.54
N ARG A 26 12.47 19.97 22.22
CA ARG A 26 13.66 19.34 21.63
C ARG A 26 13.38 17.86 21.32
N ARG A 27 12.80 17.12 22.27
CA ARG A 27 12.43 15.71 22.12
C ARG A 27 11.52 15.48 20.90
N ARG A 28 10.48 16.31 20.72
CA ARG A 28 9.59 16.25 19.54
C ARG A 28 10.37 16.49 18.24
N ARG A 29 11.26 17.48 18.20
CA ARG A 29 12.08 17.81 17.02
C ARG A 29 13.06 16.69 16.68
N THR A 30 13.71 16.08 17.67
CA THR A 30 14.61 14.94 17.47
C THR A 30 13.87 13.74 16.89
N LYS A 31 12.68 13.39 17.41
CA LYS A 31 11.85 12.30 16.86
C LYS A 31 11.44 12.54 15.41
N ILE A 32 11.04 13.78 15.08
CA ILE A 32 10.66 14.17 13.72
C ILE A 32 11.87 14.17 12.77
N ARG A 33 13.04 14.62 13.24
CA ARG A 33 14.28 14.59 12.45
C ARG A 33 14.76 13.16 12.17
N LEU A 34 14.62 12.24 13.13
CA LEU A 34 14.96 10.82 12.95
C LEU A 34 14.19 10.20 11.77
N PHE A 35 12.90 10.56 11.62
CA PHE A 35 12.07 10.11 10.50
C PHE A 35 12.56 10.62 9.13
N ALA A 36 13.21 11.78 9.10
CA ALA A 36 13.62 12.48 7.88
C ALA A 36 15.13 12.43 7.60
N SER A 37 15.85 11.48 8.21
CA SER A 37 17.31 11.38 8.12
C SER A 37 17.81 11.26 6.67
N THR A 38 17.11 10.51 5.83
CA THR A 38 17.44 10.26 4.43
C THR A 38 16.83 11.27 3.46
N PHE A 39 16.14 12.30 3.94
CA PHE A 39 15.52 13.30 3.06
C PHE A 39 16.57 14.24 2.46
N ARG A 40 16.40 14.58 1.18
CA ARG A 40 17.35 15.40 0.44
C ARG A 40 17.27 16.89 0.83
N GLY A 41 18.42 17.54 0.99
CA GLY A 41 18.53 19.00 1.14
C GLY A 41 17.84 19.56 2.38
N ALA A 42 17.01 20.60 2.20
CA ALA A 42 16.33 21.29 3.30
C ALA A 42 15.33 20.40 4.06
N HIS A 43 14.86 19.32 3.43
CA HIS A 43 13.88 18.39 4.01
C HIS A 43 14.42 17.50 5.13
N SER A 44 15.74 17.42 5.35
CA SER A 44 16.36 16.74 6.51
C SER A 44 16.89 17.71 7.57
N ARG A 45 16.99 19.00 7.25
CA ARG A 45 17.63 20.02 8.11
C ARG A 45 16.60 20.90 8.84
N LEU A 46 15.66 21.50 8.10
CA LEU A 46 14.75 22.54 8.60
C LEU A 46 13.49 21.93 9.24
N THR A 47 13.23 22.21 10.53
CA THR A 47 12.18 21.53 11.31
C THR A 47 10.77 21.77 10.80
N ARG A 48 10.49 22.97 10.27
CA ARG A 48 9.19 23.32 9.69
C ARG A 48 8.93 22.52 8.41
N ILE A 49 9.94 22.44 7.55
CA ILE A 49 9.88 21.71 6.29
C ILE A 49 9.80 20.20 6.54
N ILE A 50 10.57 19.68 7.50
CA ILE A 50 10.50 18.26 7.89
C ILE A 50 9.08 17.90 8.32
N ALA A 51 8.42 18.73 9.13
CA ALA A 51 7.06 18.46 9.59
C ALA A 51 6.06 18.37 8.41
N GLN A 52 6.17 19.26 7.44
CA GLN A 52 5.35 19.22 6.21
C GLN A 52 5.64 17.95 5.40
N GLN A 53 6.91 17.60 5.20
CA GLN A 53 7.25 16.40 4.43
C GLN A 53 6.86 15.11 5.12
N LYS A 54 6.97 15.05 6.45
CA LYS A 54 6.50 13.91 7.21
C LYS A 54 5.03 13.63 6.92
N ILE A 55 4.19 14.67 6.92
CA ILE A 55 2.75 14.52 6.63
C ILE A 55 2.55 14.00 5.20
N LYS A 56 3.21 14.61 4.20
CA LYS A 56 3.13 14.19 2.79
C LYS A 56 3.58 12.74 2.57
N ALA A 57 4.67 12.35 3.23
CA ALA A 57 5.20 10.99 3.17
C ALA A 57 4.22 9.97 3.77
N LEU A 58 3.62 10.28 4.92
CA LEU A 58 2.63 9.39 5.56
C LEU A 58 1.35 9.25 4.74
N VAL A 59 0.85 10.34 4.16
CA VAL A 59 -0.32 10.31 3.26
C VAL A 59 -0.03 9.48 2.02
N SER A 60 1.13 9.69 1.39
CA SER A 60 1.54 8.90 0.22
C SER A 60 1.68 7.42 0.58
N ALA A 61 2.38 7.10 1.67
CA ALA A 61 2.53 5.73 2.14
C ALA A 61 1.18 5.05 2.42
N HIS A 62 0.19 5.77 2.96
CA HIS A 62 -1.14 5.21 3.16
C HIS A 62 -1.84 4.88 1.86
N ARG A 63 -1.89 5.84 0.93
CA ARG A 63 -2.48 5.66 -0.41
C ARG A 63 -1.78 4.54 -1.19
N ASP A 64 -0.46 4.47 -1.12
CA ASP A 64 0.35 3.55 -1.91
C ASP A 64 0.23 2.11 -1.39
N ARG A 65 -0.09 1.88 -0.10
CA ARG A 65 -0.44 0.52 0.40
C ARG A 65 -1.66 -0.06 -0.30
N ASP A 66 -2.64 0.77 -0.64
CA ASP A 66 -3.83 0.30 -1.37
C ASP A 66 -3.57 0.21 -2.88
N ARG A 67 -2.77 1.12 -3.43
CA ARG A 67 -2.34 1.06 -4.83
C ARG A 67 -1.48 -0.18 -5.12
N GLN A 68 -0.59 -0.56 -4.20
CA GLN A 68 0.29 -1.73 -4.34
C GLN A 68 -0.50 -3.03 -4.62
N LYS A 69 -1.68 -3.19 -4.01
CA LYS A 69 -2.57 -4.34 -4.26
C LYS A 69 -3.04 -4.37 -5.72
N ARG A 70 -3.34 -3.21 -6.31
CA ARG A 70 -3.74 -3.05 -7.73
C ARG A 70 -2.54 -3.28 -8.66
N ASP A 71 -1.38 -2.73 -8.32
CA ASP A 71 -0.16 -2.85 -9.13
C ASP A 71 0.30 -4.30 -9.22
N PHE A 72 0.31 -5.05 -8.11
CA PHE A 72 0.63 -6.47 -8.13
C PHE A 72 -0.37 -7.29 -8.94
N ARG A 73 -1.68 -7.01 -8.79
CA ARG A 73 -2.69 -7.67 -9.61
C ARG A 73 -2.49 -7.40 -11.10
N ARG A 74 -2.17 -6.16 -11.48
CA ARG A 74 -1.85 -5.79 -12.86
C ARG A 74 -0.65 -6.58 -13.37
N LEU A 75 0.43 -6.63 -12.59
CA LEU A 75 1.65 -7.38 -12.92
C LEU A 75 1.38 -8.88 -13.12
N TRP A 76 0.59 -9.51 -12.24
CA TRP A 76 0.24 -10.93 -12.36
C TRP A 76 -0.56 -11.21 -13.62
N ILE A 77 -1.53 -10.35 -13.97
CA ILE A 77 -2.30 -10.49 -15.21
C ILE A 77 -1.39 -10.38 -16.43
N THR A 78 -0.49 -9.38 -16.46
CA THR A 78 0.45 -9.21 -17.58
C THR A 78 1.36 -10.44 -17.75
N ARG A 79 1.88 -10.98 -16.64
CA ARG A 79 2.72 -12.19 -16.67
C ARG A 79 1.99 -13.42 -17.19
N ILE A 80 0.77 -13.66 -16.68
CA ILE A 80 -0.05 -14.79 -17.12
C ILE A 80 -0.40 -14.64 -18.61
N ASN A 81 -0.79 -13.43 -19.04
CA ASN A 81 -1.15 -13.18 -20.43
C ASN A 81 0.01 -13.40 -21.40
N ALA A 82 1.23 -13.02 -21.01
CA ALA A 82 2.42 -13.25 -21.84
C ALA A 82 2.65 -14.74 -22.10
N VAL A 83 2.58 -15.59 -21.07
CA VAL A 83 2.82 -17.04 -21.23
C VAL A 83 1.68 -17.73 -21.96
N ILE A 84 0.43 -17.33 -21.72
CA ILE A 84 -0.73 -17.94 -22.40
C ILE A 84 -0.68 -17.69 -23.92
N ARG A 85 -0.26 -16.50 -24.34
CA ARG A 85 -0.15 -16.14 -25.76
C ARG A 85 0.85 -16.99 -26.53
N GLU A 86 1.84 -17.58 -25.86
CA GLU A 86 2.78 -18.50 -26.51
C GLU A 86 2.11 -19.81 -26.96
N ARG A 87 0.95 -20.17 -26.39
CA ARG A 87 0.28 -21.45 -26.67
C ARG A 87 -0.70 -21.40 -27.84
N GLY A 88 -0.96 -20.22 -28.40
CA GLY A 88 -1.82 -20.03 -29.57
C GLY A 88 -2.45 -18.65 -29.64
N VAL A 89 -2.79 -18.21 -30.87
CA VAL A 89 -3.22 -16.84 -31.16
C VAL A 89 -4.60 -16.51 -30.56
N CYS A 90 -5.50 -17.50 -30.50
CA CYS A 90 -6.85 -17.32 -29.97
C CYS A 90 -6.93 -17.47 -28.44
N TYR A 91 -5.89 -18.03 -27.80
CA TYR A 91 -5.90 -18.24 -26.35
C TYR A 91 -5.46 -16.96 -25.64
N ASN A 92 -6.43 -16.29 -25.02
CA ASN A 92 -6.24 -15.04 -24.29
C ASN A 92 -6.47 -15.24 -22.79
N TYR A 93 -5.89 -14.35 -21.97
CA TYR A 93 -6.09 -14.37 -20.52
C TYR A 93 -7.58 -14.39 -20.10
N SER A 94 -8.46 -13.68 -20.81
CA SER A 94 -9.90 -13.64 -20.49
C SER A 94 -10.56 -15.01 -20.64
N ILE A 95 -10.27 -15.70 -21.74
CA ILE A 95 -10.81 -17.03 -22.06
C ILE A 95 -10.26 -18.04 -21.04
N PHE A 96 -8.95 -18.04 -20.81
CA PHE A 96 -8.33 -18.92 -19.83
C PHE A 96 -8.91 -18.77 -18.42
N MET A 97 -9.11 -17.53 -17.95
CA MET A 97 -9.70 -17.30 -16.62
C MET A 97 -11.17 -17.73 -16.58
N HIS A 98 -11.93 -17.48 -17.65
CA HIS A 98 -13.32 -17.95 -17.76
C HIS A 98 -13.40 -19.47 -17.63
N ASP A 99 -12.53 -20.18 -18.36
CA ASP A 99 -12.53 -21.64 -18.39
C ASP A 99 -12.06 -22.25 -17.06
N LEU A 100 -11.13 -21.58 -16.35
CA LEU A 100 -10.77 -21.90 -14.97
C LEU A 100 -11.96 -21.79 -14.01
N TYR A 101 -12.74 -20.71 -14.10
CA TYR A 101 -13.92 -20.52 -13.25
C TYR A 101 -15.03 -21.52 -13.56
N LYS A 102 -15.29 -21.81 -14.85
CA LYS A 102 -16.25 -22.82 -15.30
C LYS A 102 -15.92 -24.20 -14.74
N ARG A 103 -14.63 -24.52 -14.63
CA ARG A 103 -14.12 -25.77 -14.04
C ARG A 103 -13.97 -25.73 -12.52
N GLN A 104 -14.45 -24.68 -11.85
CA GLN A 104 -14.40 -24.50 -10.40
C GLN A 104 -12.97 -24.54 -9.80
N LEU A 105 -11.95 -24.23 -10.61
CA LEU A 105 -10.57 -24.14 -10.15
C LEU A 105 -10.33 -22.78 -9.48
N LEU A 106 -10.32 -22.74 -8.15
CA LEU A 106 -10.17 -21.52 -7.34
C LEU A 106 -8.71 -21.05 -7.21
N LEU A 107 -7.95 -21.05 -8.31
CA LEU A 107 -6.56 -20.61 -8.30
C LEU A 107 -6.45 -19.08 -8.30
N ASN A 108 -5.70 -18.54 -7.34
CA ASN A 108 -5.42 -17.11 -7.30
C ASN A 108 -4.40 -16.73 -8.38
N ARG A 109 -4.55 -15.52 -8.94
CA ARG A 109 -3.67 -14.94 -9.96
C ARG A 109 -2.22 -14.82 -9.49
N LYS A 110 -2.01 -14.62 -8.19
CA LYS A 110 -0.67 -14.65 -7.58
C LYS A 110 0.02 -15.99 -7.83
N VAL A 111 -0.67 -17.09 -7.56
CA VAL A 111 -0.14 -18.45 -7.68
C VAL A 111 0.05 -18.79 -9.16
N LEU A 112 -0.93 -18.50 -10.00
CA LEU A 112 -0.82 -18.69 -11.46
C LEU A 112 0.36 -17.93 -12.07
N ALA A 113 0.57 -16.67 -11.70
CA ALA A 113 1.70 -15.88 -12.18
C ALA A 113 3.06 -16.43 -11.68
N GLN A 114 3.09 -17.02 -10.49
CA GLN A 114 4.30 -17.63 -9.96
C GLN A 114 4.62 -18.96 -10.65
N ILE A 115 3.61 -19.80 -10.89
CA ILE A 115 3.73 -21.03 -11.67
C ILE A 115 4.22 -20.70 -13.09
N ALA A 116 3.63 -19.69 -13.73
CA ALA A 116 4.02 -19.26 -15.08
C ALA A 116 5.51 -18.89 -15.19
N ILE A 117 6.13 -18.39 -14.12
CA ILE A 117 7.56 -18.04 -14.10
C ILE A 117 8.43 -19.24 -13.72
N LEU A 118 8.07 -19.95 -12.64
CA LEU A 118 8.93 -20.99 -12.07
C LEU A 118 8.84 -22.32 -12.85
N ASN A 119 7.66 -22.65 -13.38
CA ASN A 119 7.42 -23.91 -14.06
C ASN A 119 6.38 -23.73 -15.17
N ARG A 120 6.89 -23.41 -16.37
CA ARG A 120 6.07 -23.21 -17.56
C ARG A 120 5.32 -24.49 -17.97
N ASN A 121 5.96 -25.65 -17.81
CA ASN A 121 5.39 -26.95 -18.15
C ASN A 121 4.11 -27.24 -17.34
N CYS A 122 4.12 -26.89 -16.05
CA CYS A 122 2.93 -27.04 -15.20
C CYS A 122 1.75 -26.19 -15.70
N LEU A 123 2.00 -24.95 -16.13
CA LEU A 123 0.96 -24.11 -16.72
C LEU A 123 0.41 -24.74 -18.01
N TYR A 124 1.27 -25.32 -18.84
CA TYR A 124 0.86 -26.02 -20.05
C TYR A 124 -0.02 -27.24 -19.74
N MET A 125 0.34 -28.06 -18.76
CA MET A 125 -0.49 -29.19 -18.31
C MET A 125 -1.88 -28.73 -17.84
N ILE A 126 -1.95 -27.69 -17.00
CA ILE A 126 -3.21 -27.11 -16.54
C ILE A 126 -4.06 -26.67 -17.74
N SER A 127 -3.44 -26.01 -18.71
CA SER A 127 -4.14 -25.52 -19.89
C SER A 127 -4.51 -26.64 -20.89
N ASN A 128 -3.78 -27.77 -20.93
CA ASN A 128 -4.17 -28.97 -21.68
C ASN A 128 -5.41 -29.60 -21.05
N GLU A 129 -5.41 -29.77 -19.72
CA GLU A 129 -6.54 -30.32 -18.97
C GLU A 129 -7.81 -29.49 -19.17
N ILE A 130 -7.67 -28.16 -19.30
CA ILE A 130 -8.77 -27.23 -19.56
C ILE A 130 -9.31 -27.35 -21.00
N ILE A 131 -8.50 -27.75 -21.98
CA ILE A 131 -8.95 -27.93 -23.37
C ILE A 131 -9.64 -29.30 -23.54
N GLN A 132 -9.09 -30.37 -22.96
CA GLN A 132 -9.55 -31.76 -23.15
C GLN A 132 -10.99 -32.08 -22.63
N LYS A 133 -11.73 -31.11 -22.07
CA LYS A 133 -13.18 -31.27 -21.78
C LYS A 133 -14.05 -30.15 -22.35
N GLU A 134 -13.48 -29.27 -23.17
CA GLU A 134 -14.25 -28.26 -23.91
C GLU A 134 -14.21 -28.65 -25.40
N ASP A 135 -15.04 -29.61 -25.79
CA ASP A 135 -15.08 -30.17 -27.15
C ASP A 135 -15.57 -29.20 -28.25
N TRP A 136 -15.77 -27.90 -27.93
CA TRP A 136 -16.51 -26.96 -28.80
C TRP A 136 -15.76 -25.68 -29.17
N LYS A 137 -14.47 -25.56 -28.86
CA LYS A 137 -13.64 -24.41 -29.30
C LYS A 137 -12.52 -24.90 -30.21
N GLU A 138 -12.83 -25.16 -31.46
CA GLU A 138 -11.82 -25.09 -32.50
C GLU A 138 -11.37 -23.63 -32.57
N CYS A 139 -10.12 -23.36 -32.19
CA CYS A 139 -9.45 -22.15 -32.65
C CYS A 139 -9.42 -22.24 -34.16
N PRO A 140 -9.89 -21.24 -34.93
CA PRO A 140 -9.60 -21.23 -36.35
C PRO A 140 -8.08 -21.26 -36.48
N GLU A 141 -7.55 -22.36 -37.03
CA GLU A 141 -6.19 -22.42 -37.52
C GLU A 141 -6.10 -21.35 -38.61
N MET A 142 -5.63 -20.16 -38.23
CA MET A 142 -5.31 -19.15 -39.22
C MET A 142 -3.99 -19.55 -39.87
N VAL A 143 -4.13 -19.90 -41.15
CA VAL A 143 -3.13 -19.83 -42.24
C VAL A 143 -1.96 -18.90 -41.94
#